data_AF-A0A9D1ABR2-F1
#
_entry.id   AF-A0A9D1ABR2-F1
#
_cell.length_a   1.000
_cell.length_b   1.000
_cell.length_c   1.000
_cell.angle_alpha   90.00
_cell.angle_beta   90.00
_cell.angle_gamma   90.00
#
_symmetry.space_group_name_H-M   'P 1'
#
loop_
_entity.id
_entity.type
_entity.pdbx_description
1 polymer ?
#
loop_
_entity_poly.entity_id
_entity_poly.type
_entity_poly.pdbx_seq_one_letter_code
_entity_poly.pdbx_strand_id
1 'polypeptide(L)'
;MDFLTYPVVTLSFPLILCFALSDYRKVLEGIRRLLQYSVLWCIGYGGMWASKWILATVFTGENHIQKGISKILVRSGSDIGNGVTVTLPEVYRVLWNYFSQSSLRHVFVTLLIAEAAVLIIKRIRPEKWVTSLLIGCVALYPFIWYACTQNHSIIHSMFTYRSLSVFVMAAASILLPDICGKERFLKKEGNRRKG
;
A
#
# COMPACT_ATOMS: atom_id res chain seq x y z
N MET A 1 22.14 3.35 3.23
CA MET A 1 21.00 2.44 2.99
C MET A 1 19.72 3.24 3.02
N ASP A 2 18.89 3.07 2.00
CA ASP A 2 17.64 3.82 1.83
C ASP A 2 16.53 3.32 2.75
N PHE A 3 15.92 4.25 3.49
CA PHE A 3 14.96 4.02 4.57
C PHE A 3 13.51 3.99 4.10
N LEU A 4 13.20 4.37 2.85
CA LEU A 4 11.86 4.83 2.47
C LEU A 4 11.37 4.29 1.11
N THR A 5 12.06 3.31 0.55
CA THR A 5 11.78 2.81 -0.81
C THR A 5 10.59 1.85 -0.89
N TYR A 6 10.40 0.99 0.12
CA TYR A 6 9.34 -0.03 0.18
C TYR A 6 8.46 -0.07 1.45
N PRO A 7 8.52 0.85 2.42
CA PRO A 7 7.81 0.67 3.69
C PRO A 7 6.29 0.54 3.50
N VAL A 8 5.70 1.34 2.61
CA VAL A 8 4.25 1.29 2.35
C VAL A 8 3.80 -0.07 1.85
N VAL A 9 4.58 -0.72 0.98
CA VAL A 9 4.27 -2.05 0.45
C VAL A 9 4.17 -3.08 1.58
N THR A 10 5.09 -3.02 2.55
CA THR A 10 5.12 -3.95 3.69
C THR A 10 3.94 -3.80 4.65
N LEU A 11 3.27 -2.65 4.64
CA LEU A 11 2.02 -2.42 5.37
C LEU A 11 0.80 -2.80 4.52
N SER A 12 0.73 -2.25 3.31
CA SER A 12 -0.47 -2.31 2.49
C SER A 12 -0.77 -3.70 1.95
N PHE A 13 0.23 -4.52 1.60
CA PHE A 13 -0.02 -5.86 1.05
C PHE A 13 -0.68 -6.78 2.09
N PRO A 14 -0.13 -6.92 3.33
CA PRO A 14 -0.81 -7.68 4.38
C PRO A 14 -2.21 -7.14 4.72
N LEU A 15 -2.40 -5.82 4.73
CA LEU A 15 -3.71 -5.21 4.97
C LEU A 15 -4.74 -5.59 3.89
N ILE A 16 -4.37 -5.48 2.61
CA ILE A 16 -5.25 -5.85 1.50
C ILE A 16 -5.63 -7.33 1.61
N LEU A 17 -4.67 -8.21 1.89
CA LEU A 17 -4.94 -9.64 2.07
C LEU A 17 -5.85 -9.90 3.28
N CYS A 18 -5.58 -9.25 4.41
CA CYS A 18 -6.39 -9.39 5.62
C CYS A 18 -7.85 -9.00 5.35
N PHE A 19 -8.08 -7.89 4.65
CA PHE A 19 -9.41 -7.44 4.28
C PHE A 19 -10.06 -8.33 3.23
N ALA A 20 -9.33 -8.75 2.20
CA ALA A 20 -9.84 -9.64 1.17
C ALA A 20 -10.29 -11.00 1.72
N LEU A 21 -9.62 -11.49 2.77
CA LEU A 21 -9.94 -12.76 3.44
C LEU A 21 -10.97 -12.62 4.56
N SER A 22 -11.28 -11.41 5.00
CA SER A 22 -12.23 -11.14 6.08
C SER A 22 -13.59 -10.68 5.54
N ASP A 23 -14.67 -10.97 6.29
CA ASP A 23 -16.04 -10.54 5.92
C ASP A 23 -16.47 -9.34 6.77
N TYR A 24 -15.91 -8.16 6.48
CA TYR A 24 -16.29 -6.93 7.18
C TYR A 24 -17.64 -6.43 6.66
N ARG A 25 -18.66 -6.44 7.54
CA ARG A 25 -20.00 -5.93 7.23
C ARG A 25 -20.22 -4.51 7.73
N LYS A 26 -19.44 -4.06 8.71
CA LYS A 26 -19.55 -2.75 9.34
C LYS A 26 -18.33 -1.91 9.02
N VAL A 27 -18.54 -0.75 8.40
CA VAL A 27 -17.47 0.19 8.01
C VAL A 27 -16.63 0.60 9.22
N LEU A 28 -17.28 0.95 10.35
CA LEU A 28 -16.59 1.40 11.55
C LEU A 28 -15.61 0.34 12.10
N GLU A 29 -16.01 -0.93 12.08
CA GLU A 29 -15.16 -2.03 12.51
C GLU A 29 -13.94 -2.18 11.59
N GLY A 30 -14.17 -2.12 10.28
CA GLY A 30 -13.11 -2.14 9.28
C GLY A 30 -12.11 -0.99 9.43
N ILE A 31 -12.59 0.25 9.60
CA ILE A 31 -11.75 1.42 9.83
C ILE A 31 -10.95 1.28 11.13
N ARG A 32 -11.58 0.81 12.22
CA ARG A 32 -10.87 0.55 13.47
C ARG A 32 -9.73 -0.44 13.27
N ARG A 33 -9.96 -1.53 12.54
CA ARG A 33 -8.92 -2.53 12.23
C ARG A 33 -7.82 -1.97 11.33
N LEU A 34 -8.19 -1.20 10.31
CA LEU A 34 -7.25 -0.48 9.45
C LEU A 34 -6.28 0.37 10.30
N LEU A 35 -6.83 1.22 11.18
CA LEU A 35 -6.03 2.09 12.04
C LEU A 35 -5.16 1.30 13.01
N GLN A 36 -5.72 0.27 13.66
CA GLN A 36 -4.97 -0.58 14.60
C GLN A 36 -3.76 -1.23 13.93
N TYR A 37 -3.94 -1.84 12.76
CA TYR A 37 -2.86 -2.50 12.03
C TYR A 37 -1.82 -1.51 11.50
N SER A 38 -2.25 -0.34 11.02
CA SER A 38 -1.32 0.72 10.61
C SER A 38 -0.50 1.27 11.76
N VAL A 39 -1.10 1.46 12.94
CA VAL A 39 -0.38 1.88 14.15
C VAL A 39 0.61 0.81 14.61
N LEU A 40 0.20 -0.46 14.65
CA LEU A 40 1.10 -1.58 15.01
C LEU A 40 2.29 -1.66 14.06
N TRP A 41 2.05 -1.47 12.76
CA TRP A 41 3.13 -1.41 11.78
C TRP A 41 4.05 -0.20 12.02
N CYS A 42 3.52 1.00 12.31
CA CYS A 42 4.35 2.17 12.64
C CYS A 42 5.24 1.92 13.86
N ILE A 43 4.69 1.30 14.92
CA ILE A 43 5.44 0.93 16.12
C ILE A 43 6.55 -0.07 15.77
N GLY A 44 6.24 -1.13 15.02
CA GLY A 44 7.22 -2.14 14.62
C GLY A 44 8.32 -1.58 13.72
N TYR A 45 7.94 -0.83 12.69
CA TYR A 45 8.87 -0.22 11.74
C TYR A 45 9.76 0.83 12.41
N GLY A 46 9.16 1.75 13.17
CA GLY A 46 9.88 2.77 13.93
C GLY A 46 10.78 2.16 14.99
N GLY A 47 10.29 1.16 15.73
CA GLY A 47 11.05 0.45 16.76
C GLY A 47 12.26 -0.30 16.21
N MET A 48 12.13 -0.95 15.06
CA MET A 48 13.26 -1.59 14.36
C MET A 48 14.37 -0.58 14.04
N TRP A 49 14.01 0.58 13.48
CA TRP A 49 14.98 1.63 13.16
C TRP A 49 15.60 2.27 14.40
N ALA A 50 14.79 2.57 15.41
CA ALA A 50 15.27 3.10 16.68
C ALA A 50 16.29 2.14 17.32
N SER A 51 15.98 0.84 17.35
CA SER A 51 16.87 -0.19 17.87
C SER A 51 18.21 -0.20 17.12
N LYS A 52 18.18 -0.10 15.79
CA LYS A 52 19.40 -0.01 14.97
C LYS A 52 20.26 1.20 15.32
N TRP A 53 19.65 2.38 15.51
CA TRP A 53 20.40 3.60 15.84
C TRP A 53 20.98 3.55 17.26
N ILE A 54 20.23 3.00 18.21
CA ILE A 54 20.70 2.79 19.59
C ILE A 54 21.92 1.85 19.57
N LEU A 55 21.79 0.68 18.94
CA LEU A 55 22.89 -0.29 18.85
C LEU A 55 24.11 0.32 18.15
N ALA A 56 23.92 1.00 17.01
CA ALA A 56 25.02 1.65 16.30
C ALA A 56 25.72 2.69 17.20
N THR A 57 24.98 3.49 17.96
CA THR A 57 25.54 4.48 18.89
C THR A 57 26.38 3.82 19.98
N VAL A 58 25.91 2.71 20.53
CA VAL A 58 26.64 1.94 21.57
C VAL A 58 27.95 1.36 21.02
N PHE A 59 27.95 0.82 19.80
CA PHE A 59 29.12 0.15 19.24
C PHE A 59 30.17 1.11 18.65
N THR A 60 29.77 2.25 18.08
CA THR A 60 30.70 3.18 17.41
C THR A 60 31.12 4.35 18.28
N GLY A 61 30.37 4.65 19.35
CA GLY A 61 30.54 5.88 20.14
C GLY A 61 30.03 7.15 19.46
N GLU A 62 29.51 7.08 18.23
CA GLU A 62 28.92 8.23 17.53
C GLU A 62 27.40 8.33 17.74
N ASN A 63 26.87 9.54 17.86
CA ASN A 63 25.41 9.74 17.99
C ASN A 63 24.66 9.46 16.68
N HIS A 64 24.32 8.20 16.44
CA HIS A 64 23.57 7.77 15.26
C HIS A 64 22.07 8.08 15.36
N ILE A 65 21.54 8.28 16.57
CA ILE A 65 20.14 8.69 16.79
C ILE A 65 19.90 10.07 16.19
N GLN A 66 20.74 11.05 16.53
CA GLN A 66 20.64 12.41 15.98
C GLN A 66 20.80 12.40 14.46
N LYS A 67 21.80 11.67 13.94
CA LYS A 67 22.01 11.49 12.49
C LYS A 67 20.77 10.88 11.81
N GLY A 68 20.08 9.95 12.48
CA GLY A 68 18.83 9.34 12.01
C GLY A 68 17.69 10.33 11.91
N ILE A 69 17.44 11.11 12.97
CA ILE A 69 16.38 12.13 13.01
C ILE A 69 16.61 13.20 11.96
N SER A 70 17.83 13.73 11.84
CA SER A 70 18.16 14.73 10.81
C SER A 70 17.90 14.19 9.41
N LYS A 71 18.19 12.90 9.15
CA LYS A 71 17.87 12.27 7.86
C LYS A 71 16.38 12.15 7.60
N ILE A 72 15.57 11.83 8.62
CA ILE A 72 14.10 11.83 8.45
C ILE A 72 13.62 13.21 8.02
N LEU A 73 14.05 14.26 8.72
CA LEU A 73 13.61 15.64 8.44
C LEU A 73 13.92 16.06 7.01
N VAL A 74 15.15 15.81 6.55
CA VAL A 74 15.55 16.11 5.16
C VAL A 74 14.70 15.34 4.16
N ARG A 75 14.47 14.03 4.40
CA ARG A 75 13.75 13.16 3.48
C ARG A 75 12.24 13.42 3.44
N SER A 76 11.68 13.96 4.53
CA SER A 76 10.29 14.39 4.63
C SER A 76 10.03 15.79 4.10
N GLY A 77 11.06 16.61 3.95
CA GLY A 77 10.95 17.96 3.41
C GLY A 77 10.71 18.01 1.91
N SER A 78 10.50 19.23 1.40
CA SER A 78 10.38 19.55 -0.03
C SER A 78 11.68 20.07 -0.65
N ASP A 79 12.67 20.47 0.16
CA ASP A 79 13.98 20.94 -0.30
C ASP A 79 14.80 19.75 -0.84
N ILE A 80 15.28 19.81 -2.08
CA ILE A 80 16.12 18.79 -2.73
C ILE A 80 17.60 19.16 -2.84
N GLY A 81 18.01 20.24 -2.18
CA GLY A 81 19.35 20.80 -2.17
C GLY A 81 19.44 22.14 -2.90
N ASN A 82 20.41 22.96 -2.52
CA ASN A 82 20.73 24.25 -3.16
C ASN A 82 19.57 25.25 -3.21
N GLY A 83 18.65 25.20 -2.24
CA GLY A 83 17.48 26.09 -2.19
C GLY A 83 16.38 25.73 -3.19
N VAL A 84 16.49 24.58 -3.87
CA VAL A 84 15.46 24.10 -4.79
C VAL A 84 14.42 23.29 -4.01
N THR A 85 13.17 23.73 -4.04
CA THR A 85 12.04 23.00 -3.44
C THR A 85 11.17 22.35 -4.50
N VAL A 86 10.59 21.20 -4.18
CA VAL A 86 9.70 20.47 -5.08
C VAL A 86 8.26 20.51 -4.59
N THR A 87 7.35 20.63 -5.54
CA THR A 87 5.91 20.59 -5.27
C THR A 87 5.38 19.16 -5.38
N LEU A 88 4.29 18.87 -4.67
CA LEU A 88 3.67 17.55 -4.69
C LEU A 88 3.19 17.12 -6.10
N PRO A 89 2.61 17.99 -6.94
CA PRO A 89 2.28 17.65 -8.33
C PRO A 89 3.50 17.23 -9.16
N GLU A 90 4.66 17.87 -8.96
CA GLU A 90 5.89 17.48 -9.67
C GLU A 90 6.36 16.09 -9.27
N VAL A 91 6.29 15.76 -7.97
CA VAL A 91 6.57 14.41 -7.47
C VAL A 91 5.67 13.40 -8.17
N TYR A 92 4.35 13.62 -8.19
CA TYR A 92 3.41 12.71 -8.86
C TYR A 92 3.63 12.59 -10.36
N ARG A 93 3.96 13.70 -11.05
CA ARG A 93 4.27 13.68 -12.49
C ARG A 93 5.48 12.78 -12.78
N VAL A 94 6.55 12.92 -12.01
CA VAL A 94 7.76 12.08 -12.18
C VAL A 94 7.44 10.62 -11.88
N LEU A 95 6.75 10.32 -10.78
CA LEU A 95 6.35 8.97 -10.42
C LEU A 95 5.45 8.32 -11.50
N TRP A 96 4.53 9.09 -12.07
CA TRP A 96 3.68 8.64 -13.18
C TRP A 96 4.48 8.33 -14.44
N ASN A 97 5.49 9.15 -14.77
CA ASN A 97 6.36 8.88 -15.92
C ASN A 97 7.14 7.57 -15.75
N TYR A 98 7.64 7.27 -14.55
CA TYR A 98 8.28 5.98 -14.27
C TYR A 98 7.29 4.82 -14.30
N PHE A 99 6.13 4.98 -13.67
CA PHE A 99 5.09 3.95 -13.66
C PHE A 99 4.61 3.62 -15.07
N SER A 100 4.35 4.64 -15.88
CA SER A 100 3.86 4.47 -17.24
C SER A 100 4.88 3.71 -18.10
N GLN A 101 6.17 3.96 -17.97
CA GLN A 101 7.20 3.21 -18.71
C GLN A 101 7.49 1.83 -18.14
N SER A 102 7.00 1.50 -16.95
CA SER A 102 7.27 0.24 -16.25
C SER A 102 6.38 -0.91 -16.71
N SER A 103 6.86 -2.15 -16.51
CA SER A 103 6.06 -3.37 -16.66
C SER A 103 4.83 -3.38 -15.73
N LEU A 104 4.89 -2.67 -14.59
CA LEU A 104 3.76 -2.52 -13.66
C LEU A 104 2.50 -1.96 -14.33
N ARG A 105 2.63 -1.05 -15.30
CA ARG A 105 1.48 -0.54 -16.07
C ARG A 105 0.78 -1.67 -16.83
N HIS A 106 1.54 -2.53 -17.49
CA HIS A 106 0.98 -3.62 -18.28
C HIS A 106 0.27 -4.63 -17.38
N VAL A 107 0.90 -5.01 -16.26
CA VAL A 107 0.28 -5.86 -15.23
C VAL A 107 -1.03 -5.26 -14.72
N PHE A 108 -1.03 -3.97 -14.41
CA PHE A 108 -2.23 -3.26 -13.96
C PHE A 108 -3.37 -3.32 -14.99
N VAL A 109 -3.09 -2.98 -16.25
CA VAL A 109 -4.09 -3.00 -17.33
C VAL A 109 -4.63 -4.41 -17.55
N THR A 110 -3.78 -5.43 -17.57
CA THR A 110 -4.21 -6.83 -17.73
C THR A 110 -5.12 -7.27 -16.59
N LEU A 111 -4.81 -6.91 -15.34
CA LEU A 111 -5.64 -7.26 -14.19
C LEU A 111 -7.01 -6.57 -14.25
N LEU A 112 -7.06 -5.29 -14.62
CA LEU A 112 -8.34 -4.59 -14.79
C LEU A 112 -9.22 -5.23 -15.88
N ILE A 113 -8.62 -5.61 -17.01
CA ILE A 113 -9.35 -6.30 -18.08
C ILE A 113 -9.87 -7.66 -17.59
N ALA A 114 -9.05 -8.43 -16.87
CA ALA A 114 -9.45 -9.72 -16.30
C ALA A 114 -10.60 -9.57 -15.32
N GLU A 115 -10.57 -8.58 -14.44
CA GLU A 115 -11.65 -8.29 -13.49
C GLU A 115 -12.94 -7.87 -14.20
N ALA A 116 -12.86 -6.96 -15.17
CA ALA A 116 -14.01 -6.56 -15.97
C ALA A 116 -14.63 -7.77 -16.70
N ALA A 117 -13.81 -8.63 -17.30
CA ALA A 117 -14.26 -9.86 -17.93
C ALA A 117 -14.95 -10.80 -16.93
N VAL A 118 -14.40 -10.97 -15.72
CA VAL A 118 -15.01 -11.78 -14.66
C VAL A 118 -16.37 -11.22 -14.22
N LEU A 119 -16.48 -9.90 -14.02
CA LEU A 119 -17.74 -9.24 -13.68
C LEU A 119 -18.82 -9.51 -14.72
N ILE A 120 -18.47 -9.38 -16.01
CA ILE A 120 -19.38 -9.59 -17.14
C ILE A 120 -19.75 -11.07 -17.29
N ILE A 121 -18.76 -11.97 -17.38
CA ILE A 121 -18.96 -13.40 -17.64
C ILE A 121 -19.64 -14.08 -16.47
N LYS A 122 -19.14 -13.89 -15.24
CA LYS A 122 -19.71 -14.52 -14.05
C LYS A 122 -20.96 -13.78 -13.55
N ARG A 123 -21.35 -12.63 -14.13
CA ARG A 123 -22.47 -11.79 -13.69
C ARG A 123 -22.45 -11.60 -12.16
N ILE A 124 -21.31 -11.20 -11.63
CA ILE A 124 -21.12 -10.96 -10.20
C ILE A 124 -21.74 -9.61 -9.86
N ARG A 125 -22.53 -9.56 -8.78
CA ARG A 125 -22.95 -8.31 -8.18
C ARG A 125 -22.08 -8.08 -6.94
N PRO A 126 -21.35 -6.95 -6.85
CA PRO A 126 -20.53 -6.67 -5.69
C PRO A 126 -21.44 -6.44 -4.48
N GLU A 127 -21.40 -7.34 -3.52
CA GLU A 127 -22.19 -7.24 -2.28
C GLU A 127 -21.31 -6.84 -1.09
N LYS A 128 -20.00 -7.10 -1.19
CA LYS A 128 -19.00 -6.80 -0.14
C LYS A 128 -18.37 -5.43 -0.29
N TRP A 129 -19.20 -4.42 -0.58
CA TRP A 129 -18.76 -3.04 -0.82
C TRP A 129 -17.95 -2.45 0.34
N VAL A 130 -18.20 -2.85 1.59
CA VAL A 130 -17.42 -2.41 2.76
C VAL A 130 -15.97 -2.90 2.66
N THR A 131 -15.76 -4.16 2.32
CA THR A 131 -14.40 -4.70 2.11
C THR A 131 -13.73 -4.01 0.93
N SER A 132 -14.43 -3.81 -0.19
CA SER A 132 -13.92 -3.10 -1.36
C SER A 132 -13.53 -1.65 -1.02
N LEU A 133 -14.34 -0.97 -0.20
CA LEU A 133 -14.06 0.38 0.31
C LEU A 133 -12.77 0.39 1.14
N LEU A 134 -12.60 -0.54 2.08
CA LEU A 134 -11.40 -0.63 2.91
C LEU A 134 -10.14 -0.91 2.09
N ILE A 135 -10.21 -1.81 1.10
CA ILE A 135 -9.13 -2.05 0.14
C ILE A 135 -8.80 -0.77 -0.64
N GLY A 136 -9.84 -0.04 -1.09
CA GLY A 136 -9.69 1.26 -1.74
C GLY A 136 -8.99 2.30 -0.86
N CYS A 137 -9.31 2.36 0.44
CA CYS A 137 -8.59 3.23 1.38
C CYS A 137 -7.11 2.88 1.49
N VAL A 138 -6.76 1.59 1.52
CA VAL A 138 -5.36 1.14 1.56
C VAL A 138 -4.63 1.48 0.25
N ALA A 139 -5.33 1.49 -0.89
CA ALA A 139 -4.78 1.88 -2.18
C ALA A 139 -4.27 3.33 -2.22
N LEU A 140 -4.74 4.18 -1.29
CA LEU A 140 -4.31 5.58 -1.17
C LEU A 140 -3.00 5.76 -0.37
N TYR A 141 -2.52 4.72 0.34
CA TYR A 141 -1.34 4.83 1.20
C TYR A 141 -0.06 5.28 0.49
N PRO A 142 0.24 4.84 -0.76
CA PRO A 142 1.40 5.35 -1.49
C PRO A 142 1.37 6.88 -1.66
N PHE A 143 0.20 7.46 -1.92
CA PHE A 143 0.06 8.90 -2.12
C PHE A 143 0.28 9.68 -0.82
N ILE A 144 -0.28 9.18 0.30
CA ILE A 144 -0.01 9.73 1.63
C ILE A 144 1.49 9.69 1.91
N TRP A 145 2.14 8.57 1.60
CA TRP A 145 3.57 8.41 1.81
C TRP A 145 4.42 9.37 0.98
N TYR A 146 4.09 9.56 -0.30
CA TYR A 146 4.79 10.51 -1.17
C TYR A 146 4.62 11.95 -0.68
N ALA A 147 3.47 12.29 -0.10
CA ALA A 147 3.27 13.58 0.56
C ALA A 147 4.13 13.75 1.82
N CYS A 148 4.30 12.70 2.61
CA CYS A 148 5.15 12.73 3.81
C CYS A 148 6.66 12.62 3.52
N THR A 149 7.06 12.24 2.30
CA THR A 149 8.45 11.94 1.92
C THR A 149 8.82 12.53 0.56
N GLN A 150 8.44 13.78 0.30
CA GLN A 150 8.57 14.42 -1.03
C GLN A 150 10.00 14.40 -1.56
N ASN A 151 10.97 14.89 -0.76
CA ASN A 151 12.40 14.89 -1.11
C ASN A 151 12.88 13.47 -1.50
N HIS A 152 12.59 12.47 -0.66
CA HIS A 152 12.99 11.10 -0.97
C HIS A 152 12.31 10.57 -2.24
N SER A 153 11.02 10.84 -2.38
CA SER A 153 10.17 10.33 -3.45
C SER A 153 10.63 10.80 -4.82
N ILE A 154 11.08 12.05 -4.94
CA ILE A 154 11.54 12.61 -6.21
C ILE A 154 13.00 12.22 -6.52
N ILE A 155 13.91 12.31 -5.53
CA ILE A 155 15.33 11.99 -5.71
C ILE A 155 15.49 10.51 -6.07
N HIS A 156 14.73 9.63 -5.43
CA HIS A 156 14.77 8.20 -5.65
C HIS A 156 13.57 7.68 -6.45
N SER A 157 13.05 8.50 -7.37
CA SER A 157 11.87 8.21 -8.20
C SER A 157 11.95 6.88 -8.95
N MET A 158 13.13 6.50 -9.44
CA MET A 158 13.41 5.20 -10.07
C MET A 158 13.11 3.99 -9.14
N PHE A 159 13.06 4.21 -7.82
CA PHE A 159 12.71 3.18 -6.86
C PHE A 159 11.35 3.37 -6.21
N THR A 160 11.01 4.60 -5.86
CA THR A 160 9.80 4.92 -5.09
C THR A 160 8.52 4.69 -5.88
N TYR A 161 8.54 4.80 -7.23
CA TYR A 161 7.38 4.50 -8.08
C TYR A 161 6.82 3.08 -7.86
N ARG A 162 7.65 2.13 -7.42
CA ARG A 162 7.25 0.75 -7.16
C ARG A 162 6.24 0.64 -6.01
N SER A 163 6.11 1.65 -5.15
CA SER A 163 5.04 1.69 -4.15
C SER A 163 3.64 1.80 -4.77
N LEU A 164 3.52 2.21 -6.04
CA LEU A 164 2.25 2.13 -6.79
C LEU A 164 1.79 0.67 -7.06
N SER A 165 2.64 -0.34 -6.82
CA SER A 165 2.21 -1.74 -6.82
C SER A 165 1.10 -2.03 -5.79
N VAL A 166 0.97 -1.21 -4.74
CA VAL A 166 -0.15 -1.28 -3.80
C VAL A 166 -1.48 -1.00 -4.50
N PHE A 167 -1.53 -0.04 -5.42
CA PHE A 167 -2.72 0.25 -6.21
C PHE A 167 -3.07 -0.94 -7.11
N VAL A 168 -2.05 -1.58 -7.71
CA VAL A 168 -2.22 -2.79 -8.53
C VAL A 168 -2.76 -3.96 -7.71
N MET A 169 -2.20 -4.20 -6.52
CA MET A 169 -2.65 -5.25 -5.60
C MET A 169 -4.07 -5.00 -5.10
N ALA A 170 -4.41 -3.74 -4.80
CA ALA A 170 -5.74 -3.35 -4.36
C ALA A 170 -6.78 -3.58 -5.45
N ALA A 171 -6.47 -3.17 -6.69
CA ALA A 171 -7.31 -3.45 -7.85
C ALA A 171 -7.55 -4.96 -7.97
N ALA A 172 -6.50 -5.77 -8.04
CA ALA A 172 -6.60 -7.23 -8.17
C ALA A 172 -7.38 -7.94 -7.05
N SER A 173 -7.54 -7.29 -5.89
CA SER A 173 -8.16 -7.89 -4.71
C SER A 173 -9.58 -7.40 -4.46
N ILE A 174 -10.04 -6.37 -5.18
CA ILE A 174 -11.27 -5.65 -4.82
C ILE A 174 -12.53 -6.51 -5.02
N LEU A 175 -12.48 -7.48 -5.94
CA LEU A 175 -13.57 -8.41 -6.27
C LEU A 175 -13.36 -9.83 -5.71
N LEU A 176 -12.17 -10.16 -5.20
CA LEU A 176 -11.89 -11.49 -4.62
C LEU A 176 -12.93 -11.92 -3.57
N PRO A 177 -13.40 -11.04 -2.66
CA PRO A 177 -14.38 -11.41 -1.66
C PRO A 177 -15.72 -11.86 -2.24
N ASP A 178 -16.16 -11.24 -3.34
CA ASP A 178 -17.43 -11.55 -4.02
C ASP A 178 -17.31 -12.82 -4.88
N ILE A 179 -16.18 -13.01 -5.56
CA ILE A 179 -15.89 -14.23 -6.34
C ILE A 179 -15.89 -15.46 -5.42
N CYS A 180 -15.15 -15.41 -4.31
CA CYS A 180 -15.09 -16.52 -3.35
C CYS A 180 -16.44 -16.77 -2.65
N GLY A 181 -17.22 -15.71 -2.42
CA GLY A 181 -18.56 -15.82 -1.83
C GLY A 181 -19.52 -16.61 -2.72
N LYS A 182 -19.56 -16.27 -4.02
CA LYS A 182 -20.46 -16.89 -5.00
C LYS A 182 -20.16 -18.39 -5.21
N GLU A 183 -18.89 -18.77 -5.29
CA GLU A 183 -18.50 -20.18 -5.47
C GLU A 183 -18.87 -21.05 -4.27
N ARG A 184 -18.69 -20.53 -3.03
CA ARG A 184 -19.14 -21.23 -1.82
C ARG A 184 -20.66 -21.38 -1.77
N PHE A 185 -21.42 -20.36 -2.21
CA PHE A 185 -22.88 -20.42 -2.29
C PHE A 185 -23.34 -21.51 -3.27
N LEU A 186 -22.82 -21.50 -4.50
CA LEU A 186 -23.18 -22.50 -5.53
C LEU A 186 -22.83 -23.93 -5.10
N LYS A 187 -21.69 -24.13 -4.42
CA LYS A 187 -21.30 -25.45 -3.89
C LYS A 187 -22.24 -25.93 -2.78
N LYS A 188 -22.72 -25.03 -1.91
CA LYS A 188 -23.71 -25.36 -0.87
C LYS A 188 -25.08 -25.72 -1.46
N GLU A 189 -25.56 -24.98 -2.45
CA GLU A 189 -26.82 -25.32 -3.12
C GLU A 189 -26.74 -26.64 -3.89
N GLY A 190 -25.62 -26.88 -4.60
CA GLY A 190 -25.41 -28.14 -5.32
C GLY A 190 -25.40 -29.37 -4.41
N ASN A 191 -24.85 -29.27 -3.20
CA ASN A 191 -24.90 -30.36 -2.22
C ASN A 191 -26.30 -30.57 -1.63
N ARG A 192 -27.09 -29.51 -1.41
CA ARG A 192 -28.48 -29.64 -0.91
C ARG A 192 -29.44 -30.29 -1.90
N ARG A 193 -29.17 -30.23 -3.21
CA ARG A 193 -30.00 -30.89 -4.24
C ARG A 193 -29.66 -32.37 -4.44
N LYS A 194 -28.56 -32.86 -3.85
CA LYS A 194 -28.06 -34.23 -4.02
C LYS A 194 -28.28 -35.13 -2.79
N GLY A 195 -28.73 -34.58 -1.67
CA GLY A 195 -29.13 -35.33 -0.48
C GLY A 195 -30.62 -35.17 -0.27
#